data_AF-A0A510BD10-F1
#
_entry.id   AF-A0A510BD10-F1
#
_cell.length_a   1.000
_cell.length_b   1.000
_cell.length_c   1.000
_cell.angle_alpha   90.00
_cell.angle_beta   90.00
_cell.angle_gamma   90.00
#
_symmetry.space_group_name_H-M   'P 1'
#
loop_
_entity.id
_entity.type
_entity.pdbx_description
1 polymer ?
#
loop_
_entity_poly.entity_id
_entity_poly.type
_entity_poly.pdbx_seq_one_letter_code
_entity_poly.pdbx_strand_id
1 'polypeptide(L)'
;MDNLKEIMLKIICNKIKMTVLAKFLSIEEYRSNILEDFSEVQREGVETLYEKYLIYYGKPDIKFEVDSKENIMDILGETIELEKTFAKRIGANFGIRQSVIHNLAEDEKYYYHLKKLLSKDLQE
;
A
#
# COMPACT_ATOMS: atom_id res chain seq x y z
N MET A 1 10.44 -14.05 13.90
CA MET A 1 10.84 -13.36 12.65
C MET A 1 9.85 -13.66 11.53
N ASP A 2 9.35 -14.89 11.43
CA ASP A 2 8.40 -15.31 10.37
C ASP A 2 7.13 -14.45 10.29
N ASN A 3 6.56 -14.06 11.43
CA ASN A 3 5.40 -13.15 11.47
C ASN A 3 5.68 -11.77 10.83
N LEU A 4 6.89 -11.22 10.99
CA LEU A 4 7.26 -9.93 10.37
C LEU A 4 7.48 -10.06 8.86
N LYS A 5 8.07 -11.17 8.43
CA LYS A 5 8.21 -11.53 7.01
C LYS A 5 6.83 -11.61 6.35
N GLU A 6 5.87 -12.29 6.98
CA GLU A 6 4.50 -12.41 6.46
C GLU A 6 3.77 -11.06 6.42
N ILE A 7 3.87 -10.25 7.48
CA ILE A 7 3.28 -8.90 7.50
C ILE A 7 3.84 -8.06 6.34
N MET A 8 5.16 -8.06 6.15
CA MET A 8 5.78 -7.28 5.07
C MET A 8 5.37 -7.77 3.69
N LEU A 9 5.28 -9.09 3.50
CA LEU A 9 4.79 -9.66 2.24
C LEU A 9 3.34 -9.24 1.97
N LYS A 10 2.49 -9.25 3.00
CA LYS A 10 1.09 -8.83 2.89
C LYS A 10 0.98 -7.33 2.55
N ILE A 11 1.80 -6.48 3.16
CA ILE A 11 1.89 -5.04 2.80
C ILE A 11 2.24 -4.91 1.31
N ILE A 12 3.29 -5.58 0.85
CA ILE A 12 3.71 -5.55 -0.57
C ILE A 12 2.56 -6.00 -1.49
N CYS A 13 1.89 -7.11 -1.19
CA CYS A 13 0.77 -7.60 -1.98
C CYS A 13 -0.40 -6.59 -2.01
N ASN A 14 -0.74 -5.98 -0.87
CA ASN A 14 -1.79 -4.97 -0.81
C ASN A 14 -1.42 -3.73 -1.65
N LYS A 15 -0.17 -3.27 -1.61
CA LYS A 15 0.28 -2.15 -2.44
C LYS A 15 0.22 -2.47 -3.93
N ILE A 16 0.59 -3.68 -4.34
CA ILE A 16 0.42 -4.13 -5.74
C ILE A 16 -1.05 -4.08 -6.15
N LYS A 17 -1.95 -4.61 -5.31
CA LYS A 17 -3.40 -4.55 -5.57
C LYS A 17 -3.87 -3.10 -5.73
N MET A 18 -3.46 -2.20 -4.82
CA MET A 18 -3.84 -0.79 -4.86
C MET A 18 -3.30 -0.09 -6.11
N THR A 19 -2.06 -0.35 -6.54
CA THR A 19 -1.53 0.17 -7.81
C THR A 19 -2.42 -0.21 -8.99
N VAL A 20 -2.82 -1.47 -9.07
CA VAL A 20 -3.65 -1.97 -10.19
C VAL A 20 -5.07 -1.38 -10.12
N LEU A 21 -5.71 -1.43 -8.96
CA LEU A 21 -7.06 -0.91 -8.77
C LEU A 21 -7.14 0.60 -9.02
N ALA A 22 -6.18 1.37 -8.50
CA ALA A 22 -6.12 2.82 -8.70
C ALA A 22 -5.97 3.19 -10.18
N LYS A 23 -5.18 2.42 -10.96
CA LYS A 23 -5.08 2.60 -12.42
C LYS A 23 -6.39 2.32 -13.15
N PHE A 24 -7.14 1.31 -12.73
CA PHE A 24 -8.45 1.06 -13.33
C PHE A 24 -9.46 2.16 -12.98
N LEU A 25 -9.55 2.53 -11.70
CA LEU A 25 -10.44 3.61 -11.25
C LEU A 25 -10.09 4.96 -11.89
N SER A 26 -8.80 5.26 -12.07
CA SER A 26 -8.40 6.52 -12.70
C SER A 26 -8.89 6.59 -14.15
N ILE A 27 -8.90 5.48 -14.89
CA ILE A 27 -9.42 5.41 -16.26
C ILE A 27 -10.94 5.59 -16.27
N GLU A 28 -11.66 4.97 -15.33
CA GLU A 28 -13.12 5.07 -15.20
C GLU A 28 -13.58 6.50 -14.86
N GLU A 29 -12.83 7.21 -14.02
CA GLU A 29 -13.09 8.61 -13.63
C GLU A 29 -12.50 9.64 -14.62
N TYR A 30 -12.29 9.29 -15.89
CA TYR A 30 -11.72 10.20 -16.91
C TYR A 30 -10.36 10.82 -16.51
N ARG A 31 -9.44 10.00 -16.00
CA ARG A 31 -8.08 10.35 -15.55
C ARG A 31 -8.05 11.28 -14.35
N SER A 32 -8.61 10.80 -13.25
CA SER A 32 -8.48 11.44 -11.95
C SER A 32 -7.01 11.49 -11.52
N ASN A 33 -6.40 12.68 -11.58
CA ASN A 33 -4.97 12.90 -11.26
C ASN A 33 -4.58 12.32 -9.90
N ILE A 34 -5.48 12.35 -8.92
CA ILE A 34 -5.19 11.86 -7.57
C ILE A 34 -5.11 10.33 -7.50
N LEU A 35 -5.89 9.61 -8.31
CA LEU A 35 -5.82 8.16 -8.42
C LEU A 35 -4.58 7.73 -9.21
N GLU A 36 -4.18 8.51 -10.23
CA GLU A 36 -2.92 8.29 -10.93
C GLU A 36 -1.71 8.49 -10.00
N ASP A 37 -1.68 9.61 -9.26
CA ASP A 37 -0.63 9.90 -8.28
C ASP A 37 -0.58 8.82 -7.18
N PHE A 38 -1.74 8.40 -6.67
CA PHE A 38 -1.83 7.32 -5.69
C PHE A 38 -1.28 6.00 -6.24
N SER A 39 -1.66 5.62 -7.46
CA SER A 39 -1.15 4.41 -8.12
C SER A 39 0.38 4.41 -8.19
N GLU A 40 0.97 5.53 -8.62
CA GLU A 40 2.42 5.63 -8.77
C GLU A 40 3.13 5.60 -7.41
N VAL A 41 2.62 6.28 -6.40
CA VAL A 41 3.18 6.20 -5.03
C VAL A 41 3.09 4.78 -4.46
N GLN A 42 1.99 4.05 -4.69
CA GLN A 42 1.92 2.65 -4.27
C GLN A 42 2.94 1.77 -5.00
N ARG A 43 3.19 2.01 -6.30
CA ARG A 43 4.20 1.29 -7.07
C ARG A 43 5.62 1.53 -6.54
N GLU A 44 5.98 2.79 -6.29
CA GLU A 44 7.27 3.15 -5.69
C GLU A 44 7.45 2.53 -4.29
N GLY A 45 6.35 2.46 -3.53
CA GLY A 45 6.27 1.77 -2.25
C GLY A 45 6.56 0.26 -2.38
N VAL A 46 5.95 -0.41 -3.37
CA VAL A 46 6.22 -1.82 -3.68
C VAL A 46 7.70 -2.03 -3.97
N GLU A 47 8.30 -1.24 -4.86
CA GLU A 47 9.70 -1.38 -5.26
C GLU A 47 10.62 -1.24 -4.05
N THR A 48 10.42 -0.19 -3.26
CA THR A 48 11.20 0.08 -2.04
C THR A 48 11.09 -1.07 -1.04
N LEU A 49 9.86 -1.51 -0.73
CA LEU A 49 9.64 -2.56 0.27
C LEU A 49 10.10 -3.93 -0.23
N TYR A 50 9.96 -4.21 -1.52
CA TYR A 50 10.44 -5.44 -2.14
C TYR A 50 11.97 -5.55 -2.04
N GLU A 51 12.70 -4.48 -2.35
CA GLU A 51 14.16 -4.44 -2.16
C GLU A 51 14.55 -4.71 -0.71
N LYS A 52 13.87 -4.07 0.25
CA LYS A 52 14.12 -4.34 1.67
C LYS A 52 13.77 -5.77 2.04
N TYR A 53 12.70 -6.34 1.49
CA TYR A 53 12.35 -7.73 1.73
C TYR A 53 13.46 -8.67 1.24
N LEU A 54 13.96 -8.46 0.02
CA LEU A 54 15.05 -9.26 -0.55
C LEU A 54 16.30 -9.24 0.34
N ILE A 55 16.69 -8.05 0.81
CA ILE A 55 17.88 -7.88 1.65
C ILE A 55 17.75 -8.61 2.99
N TYR A 56 16.58 -8.57 3.64
CA TYR A 56 16.41 -9.06 5.01
C TYR A 56 15.87 -10.50 5.09
N TYR A 57 15.11 -10.95 4.08
CA TYR A 57 14.36 -12.20 4.12
C TYR A 57 14.56 -13.11 2.89
N GLY A 58 15.31 -12.65 1.88
CA GLY A 58 15.50 -13.36 0.62
C GLY A 58 14.32 -13.24 -0.34
N LYS A 59 14.29 -14.08 -1.37
CA LYS A 59 13.27 -14.00 -2.44
C LYS A 59 11.87 -14.32 -1.91
N PRO A 60 10.89 -13.39 -1.99
CA PRO A 60 9.51 -13.69 -1.65
C PRO A 60 8.84 -14.53 -2.75
N ASP A 61 7.89 -15.38 -2.34
CA ASP A 61 6.89 -15.97 -3.24
C ASP A 61 5.67 -15.05 -3.25
N ILE A 62 5.65 -14.09 -4.17
CA ILE A 62 4.53 -13.14 -4.30
C ILE A 62 3.45 -13.80 -5.14
N LYS A 63 2.29 -14.00 -4.51
CA LYS A 63 1.05 -14.40 -5.16
C LYS A 63 -0.03 -13.43 -4.75
N PHE A 64 -0.68 -12.82 -5.72
CA PHE A 64 -1.80 -11.92 -5.51
C PHE A 64 -2.83 -12.10 -6.61
N GLU A 65 -4.08 -11.83 -6.25
CA GLU A 65 -5.20 -11.73 -7.16
C GLU A 65 -5.81 -10.34 -6.97
N VAL A 66 -6.28 -9.74 -8.05
CA VAL A 66 -6.97 -8.45 -8.03
C VAL A 66 -8.40 -8.71 -8.48
N ASP A 67 -9.37 -8.40 -7.63
CA ASP A 67 -10.78 -8.34 -8.02
C ASP A 67 -11.18 -6.86 -8.13
N SER A 68 -11.72 -6.46 -9.28
CA SER A 68 -12.14 -5.08 -9.54
C SER A 68 -13.25 -4.59 -8.62
N LYS A 69 -13.90 -5.48 -7.87
CA LYS A 69 -14.90 -5.15 -6.85
C LYS A 69 -14.30 -4.89 -5.46
N GLU A 70 -13.00 -5.13 -5.26
CA GLU A 70 -12.35 -4.82 -4.00
C GLU A 70 -12.35 -3.31 -3.75
N ASN A 71 -12.75 -2.92 -2.54
CA ASN A 71 -12.73 -1.52 -2.13
C ASN A 71 -11.30 -1.09 -1.77
N ILE A 72 -10.76 -0.17 -2.56
CA ILE A 72 -9.40 0.35 -2.37
C ILE A 72 -9.18 1.00 -1.00
N MET A 73 -10.23 1.59 -0.41
CA MET A 73 -10.15 2.22 0.91
C MET A 73 -10.01 1.20 2.04
N ASP A 74 -10.64 0.03 1.90
CA ASP A 74 -10.53 -1.05 2.89
C ASP A 74 -9.14 -1.66 2.86
N ILE A 75 -8.58 -1.89 1.66
CA ILE A 75 -7.21 -2.39 1.47
C ILE A 75 -6.20 -1.38 2.04
N LEU A 76 -6.37 -0.07 1.77
CA LEU A 76 -5.49 0.98 2.29
C LEU A 76 -5.55 1.04 3.81
N GLY A 77 -6.75 0.97 4.41
CA GLY A 77 -6.93 0.93 5.85
C GLY A 77 -6.25 -0.28 6.52
N GLU A 78 -6.38 -1.48 5.94
CA GLU A 78 -5.66 -2.69 6.39
C GLU A 78 -4.14 -2.47 6.32
N THR A 79 -3.66 -1.91 5.20
CA THR A 79 -2.23 -1.71 4.94
C THR A 79 -1.59 -0.77 5.95
N ILE A 80 -2.25 0.33 6.27
CA ILE A 80 -1.82 1.30 7.31
C ILE A 80 -1.64 0.61 8.67
N GLU A 81 -2.58 -0.25 9.08
CA GLU A 81 -2.48 -0.95 10.36
C GLU A 81 -1.38 -2.01 10.38
N LEU A 82 -1.15 -2.68 9.24
CA LEU A 82 -0.02 -3.60 9.07
C LEU A 82 1.32 -2.87 9.14
N GLU A 83 1.46 -1.71 8.50
CA GLU A 83 2.68 -0.90 8.51
C GLU A 83 2.98 -0.36 9.90
N LYS A 84 1.98 0.16 10.63
CA LYS A 84 2.11 0.55 12.05
C LYS A 84 2.57 -0.63 12.90
N THR A 85 1.97 -1.79 12.70
CA THR A 85 2.29 -3.02 13.45
C THR A 85 3.73 -3.46 13.17
N PHE A 86 4.13 -3.46 11.92
CA PHE A 86 5.49 -3.81 11.49
C PHE A 86 6.51 -2.84 12.09
N ALA A 87 6.30 -1.52 11.93
CA ALA A 87 7.22 -0.49 12.40
C ALA A 87 7.42 -0.52 13.92
N LYS A 88 6.39 -0.88 14.69
CA LYS A 88 6.48 -1.08 16.15
C LYS A 88 7.29 -2.33 16.51
N ARG A 89 7.09 -3.43 15.78
CA ARG A 89 7.65 -4.76 16.13
C ARG A 89 9.06 -5.00 15.60
N ILE A 90 9.46 -4.38 14.49
CA ILE A 90 10.77 -4.61 13.85
C ILE A 90 11.96 -4.05 14.66
N GLY A 91 11.69 -3.19 15.64
CA GLY A 91 12.68 -2.71 16.61
C GLY A 91 13.70 -1.74 16.02
N ALA A 92 14.99 -2.04 16.23
CA ALA A 92 16.12 -1.17 15.89
C ALA A 92 16.68 -1.37 14.46
N ASN A 93 16.06 -2.23 13.64
CA ASN A 93 16.48 -2.42 12.24
C ASN A 93 16.11 -1.18 11.40
N PHE A 94 16.98 -0.16 11.46
CA PHE A 94 16.69 1.18 10.97
C PHE A 94 16.33 1.21 9.47
N GLY A 95 17.09 0.49 8.63
CA GLY A 95 16.89 0.54 7.17
C GLY A 95 15.51 0.06 6.71
N ILE A 96 15.05 -1.08 7.21
CA ILE A 96 13.72 -1.62 6.88
C ILE A 96 12.60 -0.84 7.57
N ARG A 97 12.83 -0.40 8.82
CA ARG A 97 11.85 0.38 9.59
C ARG A 97 11.59 1.75 8.95
N GLN A 98 12.63 2.46 8.53
CA GLN A 98 12.50 3.76 7.89
C GLN A 98 11.69 3.66 6.59
N SER A 99 11.95 2.66 5.76
CA SER A 99 11.20 2.43 4.52
C SER A 99 9.71 2.20 4.79
N VAL A 100 9.37 1.41 5.82
CA VAL A 100 7.96 1.18 6.19
C VAL A 100 7.31 2.45 6.76
N ILE A 101 8.01 3.23 7.58
CA ILE A 101 7.48 4.50 8.11
C ILE A 101 7.22 5.51 6.99
N HIS A 102 8.09 5.57 5.97
CA HIS A 102 7.88 6.44 4.82
C HIS A 102 6.62 6.06 4.03
N ASN A 103 6.44 4.76 3.78
CA ASN A 103 5.24 4.25 3.12
C ASN A 103 3.97 4.57 3.95
N LEU A 104 4.02 4.36 5.26
CA LEU A 104 2.93 4.69 6.17
C LEU A 104 2.51 6.17 6.10
N ALA A 105 3.48 7.08 6.02
CA ALA A 105 3.19 8.51 5.95
C ALA A 105 2.47 8.87 4.64
N GLU A 106 2.88 8.29 3.51
CA GLU A 106 2.19 8.49 2.23
C GLU A 106 0.79 7.83 2.23
N ASP A 107 0.67 6.61 2.76
CA ASP A 107 -0.60 5.89 2.83
C ASP A 107 -1.63 6.64 3.68
N GLU A 108 -1.24 7.18 4.84
CA GLU A 108 -2.13 8.00 5.68
C GLU A 108 -2.56 9.30 4.97
N LYS A 109 -1.65 9.95 4.24
CA LYS A 109 -1.94 11.13 3.43
C LYS A 109 -2.95 10.82 2.33
N TYR A 110 -2.74 9.77 1.54
CA TYR A 110 -3.68 9.39 0.49
C TYR A 110 -5.00 8.87 1.03
N TYR A 111 -5.00 8.19 2.18
CA TYR A 111 -6.24 7.78 2.84
C TYR A 111 -7.14 8.98 3.16
N TYR A 112 -6.56 10.07 3.66
CA TYR A 112 -7.31 11.32 3.87
C TYR A 112 -7.90 11.88 2.56
N HIS A 113 -7.09 11.93 1.50
CA HIS A 113 -7.51 12.54 0.24
C HIS A 113 -8.54 11.69 -0.52
N LEU A 114 -8.32 10.38 -0.62
CA LEU A 114 -9.22 9.45 -1.28
C LEU A 114 -10.55 9.34 -0.53
N LYS A 115 -10.52 9.32 0.80
CA LYS A 115 -11.75 9.37 1.60
C LYS A 115 -12.59 10.59 1.25
N LYS A 116 -11.96 11.76 1.07
CA LYS A 116 -12.65 13.00 0.70
C LYS A 116 -13.19 12.95 -0.74
N LEU A 117 -12.44 12.38 -1.67
CA LEU A 117 -12.87 12.21 -3.07
C LEU A 117 -14.11 11.30 -3.12
N LEU A 118 -13.97 10.06 -2.66
CA LEU A 118 -14.99 9.01 -2.77
C LEU A 118 -16.20 9.25 -1.86
N SER A 119 -16.09 10.11 -0.84
CA SER A 119 -17.24 10.52 -0.03
C SER A 119 -18.16 11.53 -0.72
N LYS A 120 -17.68 12.26 -1.74
CA LYS A 120 -18.49 13.26 -2.44
C LYS A 120 -19.53 12.61 -3.35
N ASP A 121 -19.27 11.41 -3.84
CA ASP A 121 -20.20 10.64 -4.68
C ASP A 121 -21.42 10.09 -3.91
N LEU A 122 -21.45 10.26 -2.58
CA LEU A 122 -22.61 9.91 -1.72
C LEU A 122 -23.55 11.10 -1.44
N GLN A 123 -23.26 12.28 -1.99
CA GLN A 123 -24.05 13.50 -1.78
C GLN A 123 -24.74 14.05 -3.05
N GLU A 124 -24.63 13.36 -4.18
CA GLU A 124 -25.40 13.62 -5.41
C GLU A 124 -26.40 12.49 -5.68
#